data_AF-A0A124FR94-F1
#
_entry.id   AF-A0A124FR94-F1
#
_cell.length_a   1.000
_cell.length_b   1.000
_cell.length_c   1.000
_cell.angle_alpha   90.00
_cell.angle_beta   90.00
_cell.angle_gamma   90.00
#
_symmetry.space_group_name_H-M   'P 1'
#
loop_
_entity.id
_entity.type
_entity.pdbx_description
1 polymer ?
#
loop_
_entity_poly.entity_id
_entity_poly.type
_entity_poly.pdbx_seq_one_letter_code
_entity_poly.pdbx_strand_id
1 'polypeptide(L)'
;SSLYHNPIPDQPGGGTVDWTNPWGEYKYIDDIELREDGGTPGFLQAIRTALCIELKNQMGTPNIHLREKQLVKKAFELFRPIPHLHILADEFEDRLGIFSFYIDHVHYNLVVKLLNDLAGIQVRGGCTCAGTYGHYLLNVSYEQSKRITEKINQGDFSEKPGWVRLSLHPTMTDKELETIAATTYEIATHIQNYQDQYIYNPRKNEFRHRSEPVDKTVLVKDWFSL
;
A
#
# COMPACT_ATOMS: atom_id res chain seq x y z
N SER A 1 -22.30 8.18 -20.15
CA SER A 1 -21.30 8.72 -19.20
C SER A 1 -21.03 10.17 -19.59
N SER A 2 -20.87 11.10 -18.64
CA SER A 2 -20.62 12.53 -18.91
C SER A 2 -19.35 12.78 -19.74
N LEU A 3 -18.39 11.86 -19.68
CA LEU A 3 -17.14 11.86 -20.46
C LEU A 3 -17.37 11.84 -21.98
N TYR A 4 -18.37 11.11 -22.46
CA TYR A 4 -18.66 10.98 -23.91
C TYR A 4 -19.25 12.24 -24.53
N HIS A 5 -19.73 13.18 -23.70
CA HIS A 5 -20.34 14.43 -24.14
C HIS A 5 -19.44 15.63 -23.88
N ASN A 6 -18.22 15.42 -23.36
CA ASN A 6 -17.29 16.50 -23.09
C ASN A 6 -16.69 17.00 -24.42
N PRO A 7 -16.84 18.29 -24.77
CA PRO A 7 -16.26 18.85 -25.98
C PRO A 7 -14.74 19.07 -25.90
N ILE A 8 -14.15 18.94 -24.70
CA ILE A 8 -12.74 19.19 -24.42
C ILE A 8 -12.19 17.94 -23.71
N PRO A 9 -11.02 17.38 -24.11
CA PRO A 9 -10.42 16.25 -23.40
C PRO A 9 -9.96 16.63 -22.01
N ASP A 10 -9.81 15.64 -21.13
CA ASP A 10 -9.35 15.86 -19.74
C ASP A 10 -7.91 16.37 -19.70
N GLN A 11 -7.06 15.92 -20.64
CA GLN A 11 -5.70 16.40 -20.83
C GLN A 11 -5.44 16.80 -22.30
N PRO A 12 -5.72 18.07 -22.67
CA PRO A 12 -5.41 18.57 -24.00
C PRO A 12 -3.89 18.55 -24.27
N GLY A 13 -3.49 17.92 -25.37
CA GLY A 13 -2.08 17.79 -25.76
C GLY A 13 -1.90 17.71 -27.28
N GLY A 14 -0.65 17.68 -27.74
CA GLY A 14 -0.36 17.47 -29.16
C GLY A 14 -0.96 16.14 -29.64
N GLY A 15 -1.59 16.12 -30.82
CA GLY A 15 -2.26 14.91 -31.32
C GLY A 15 -3.70 14.70 -30.80
N THR A 16 -4.24 15.60 -29.97
CA THR A 16 -5.69 15.61 -29.63
C THR A 16 -6.54 16.49 -30.56
N VAL A 17 -5.86 17.32 -31.37
CA VAL A 17 -6.45 18.32 -32.27
C VAL A 17 -6.16 17.97 -33.72
N ASP A 18 -7.16 18.13 -34.59
CA ASP A 18 -6.99 18.07 -36.04
C ASP A 18 -6.19 19.29 -36.54
N TRP A 19 -6.48 20.46 -35.97
CA TRP A 19 -5.81 21.71 -36.30
C TRP A 19 -6.00 22.76 -35.21
N THR A 20 -5.07 23.72 -35.19
CA THR A 20 -5.13 24.96 -34.39
C THR A 20 -4.67 26.11 -35.28
N ASN A 21 -5.12 27.34 -35.05
CA ASN A 21 -4.63 28.49 -35.80
C ASN A 21 -4.18 29.65 -34.90
N PRO A 22 -3.40 30.62 -35.45
CA PRO A 22 -2.93 31.78 -34.68
C PRO A 22 -4.02 32.72 -34.16
N TRP A 23 -5.26 32.55 -34.62
CA TRP A 23 -6.42 33.35 -34.20
C TRP A 23 -7.19 32.73 -33.04
N GLY A 24 -6.70 31.61 -32.48
CA GLY A 24 -7.26 30.97 -31.28
C GLY A 24 -8.34 29.94 -31.57
N GLU A 25 -8.58 29.57 -32.83
CA GLU A 25 -9.50 28.51 -33.20
C GLU A 25 -8.78 27.16 -33.25
N TYR A 26 -9.53 26.10 -32.95
CA TYR A 26 -9.04 24.73 -32.97
C TYR A 26 -10.18 23.76 -33.24
N LYS A 27 -9.85 22.57 -33.73
CA LYS A 27 -10.77 21.43 -33.79
C LYS A 27 -10.14 20.23 -33.10
N TYR A 28 -10.83 19.67 -32.12
CA TYR A 28 -10.44 18.39 -31.53
C TYR A 28 -10.81 17.23 -32.44
N ILE A 29 -10.06 16.12 -32.33
CA ILE A 29 -10.35 14.89 -33.07
C ILE A 29 -11.75 14.39 -32.71
N ASP A 30 -12.51 13.96 -33.73
CA ASP A 30 -13.89 13.49 -33.56
C ASP A 30 -13.95 12.13 -32.84
N ASP A 31 -12.90 11.31 -32.99
CA ASP A 31 -12.72 10.06 -32.25
C ASP A 31 -12.42 10.34 -30.77
N ILE A 32 -13.31 9.88 -29.90
CA ILE A 32 -13.27 10.16 -28.47
C ILE A 32 -12.02 9.52 -27.81
N GLU A 33 -11.58 8.34 -28.26
CA GLU A 33 -10.43 7.66 -27.65
C GLU A 33 -9.14 8.39 -28.02
N LEU A 34 -8.96 8.73 -29.30
CA LEU A 34 -7.80 9.49 -29.76
C LEU A 34 -7.74 10.89 -29.17
N ARG A 35 -8.89 11.51 -28.93
CA ARG A 35 -8.98 12.84 -28.32
C ARG A 35 -8.52 12.85 -26.86
N GLU A 36 -8.73 11.76 -26.11
CA GLU A 36 -8.27 11.64 -24.71
C GLU A 36 -6.81 11.15 -24.60
N ASP A 37 -6.19 10.69 -25.69
CA ASP A 37 -4.80 10.20 -25.71
C ASP A 37 -3.83 11.30 -26.18
N GLY A 38 -3.74 12.37 -25.39
CA GLY A 38 -2.94 13.53 -25.73
C GLY A 38 -1.44 13.33 -25.56
N GLY A 39 -0.68 13.71 -26.59
CA GLY A 39 0.77 13.68 -26.62
C GLY A 39 1.34 12.44 -27.33
N THR A 40 2.63 12.19 -27.13
CA THR A 40 3.23 10.92 -27.55
C THR A 40 2.84 9.87 -26.51
N PRO A 41 2.10 8.81 -26.87
CA PRO A 41 1.68 7.81 -25.92
C PRO A 41 2.90 7.05 -25.39
N GLY A 42 2.76 6.50 -24.19
CA GLY A 42 3.79 5.66 -23.59
C GLY A 42 3.90 4.32 -24.30
N PHE A 43 4.49 4.25 -25.50
CA PHE A 43 4.56 3.03 -26.31
C PHE A 43 5.15 1.84 -25.54
N LEU A 44 6.26 2.05 -24.84
CA LEU A 44 6.90 1.00 -24.04
C LEU A 44 6.02 0.57 -22.86
N GLN A 45 5.30 1.50 -22.24
CA GLN A 45 4.35 1.23 -21.16
C GLN A 45 3.16 0.43 -21.69
N ALA A 46 2.62 0.77 -22.86
CA ALA A 46 1.54 0.05 -23.52
C ALA A 46 1.95 -1.39 -23.87
N ILE A 47 3.13 -1.57 -24.48
CA ILE A 47 3.69 -2.90 -24.78
C ILE A 47 3.85 -3.72 -23.50
N ARG A 48 4.44 -3.15 -22.43
CA ARG A 48 4.60 -3.84 -21.14
C ARG A 48 3.26 -4.22 -20.52
N THR A 49 2.27 -3.33 -20.57
CA THR A 49 0.91 -3.60 -20.07
C THR A 49 0.26 -4.75 -20.84
N ALA A 50 0.38 -4.78 -22.18
CA ALA A 50 -0.13 -5.87 -23.00
C ALA A 50 0.49 -7.21 -22.60
N LEU A 51 1.81 -7.25 -22.37
CA LEU A 51 2.51 -8.46 -21.90
C LEU A 51 2.05 -8.89 -20.49
N CYS A 52 1.81 -7.95 -19.57
CA CYS A 52 1.26 -8.27 -18.25
C CYS A 52 -0.14 -8.87 -18.33
N ILE A 53 -1.00 -8.33 -19.20
CA ILE A 53 -2.36 -8.85 -19.44
C ILE A 53 -2.29 -10.25 -20.05
N GLU A 54 -1.40 -10.47 -21.02
CA GLU A 54 -1.18 -11.77 -21.66
C GLU A 54 -0.75 -12.82 -20.63
N LEU A 55 0.23 -12.50 -19.77
CA LEU A 55 0.65 -13.38 -18.67
C LEU A 55 -0.52 -13.69 -17.72
N LYS A 56 -1.30 -12.67 -17.33
CA LYS A 56 -2.49 -12.85 -16.48
C LYS A 56 -3.54 -13.75 -17.14
N ASN A 57 -3.72 -13.66 -18.45
CA ASN A 57 -4.64 -14.51 -19.19
C ASN A 57 -4.14 -15.96 -19.22
N GLN A 58 -2.85 -16.18 -19.42
CA GLN A 58 -2.23 -17.51 -19.35
C GLN A 58 -2.33 -18.15 -17.96
N MET A 59 -2.20 -17.36 -16.89
CA MET A 59 -2.44 -17.83 -15.52
C MET A 59 -3.90 -18.28 -15.32
N GLY A 60 -4.84 -17.60 -15.97
CA GLY A 60 -6.28 -17.88 -15.89
C GLY A 60 -6.93 -17.29 -14.65
N THR A 61 -7.90 -16.39 -14.85
CA THR A 61 -8.66 -15.75 -13.74
C THR A 61 -9.28 -16.76 -12.75
N PRO A 62 -9.87 -17.90 -13.19
CA PRO A 62 -10.40 -18.89 -12.25
C PRO A 62 -9.32 -19.49 -11.33
N ASN A 63 -8.12 -19.76 -11.85
CA ASN A 63 -7.02 -20.30 -11.06
C ASN A 63 -6.50 -19.27 -10.05
N ILE A 64 -6.38 -18.01 -10.47
CA ILE A 64 -6.01 -16.88 -9.58
C ILE A 64 -7.00 -16.80 -8.42
N HIS A 65 -8.30 -16.77 -8.71
CA HIS A 65 -9.35 -16.69 -7.69
C HIS A 65 -9.33 -17.88 -6.73
N LEU A 66 -9.17 -19.10 -7.25
CA LEU A 66 -9.04 -20.31 -6.42
C LEU A 66 -7.83 -20.22 -5.49
N ARG A 67 -6.68 -19.76 -6.00
CA ARG A 67 -5.46 -19.62 -5.22
C ARG A 67 -5.57 -18.52 -4.15
N GLU A 68 -6.18 -17.39 -4.49
CA GLU A 68 -6.46 -16.32 -3.51
C GLU A 68 -7.35 -16.82 -2.37
N LYS A 69 -8.41 -17.59 -2.68
CA LYS A 69 -9.26 -18.20 -1.64
C LYS A 69 -8.51 -19.15 -0.73
N GLN A 70 -7.60 -19.97 -1.28
CA GLN A 70 -6.75 -20.86 -0.48
C GLN A 70 -5.84 -20.06 0.46
N LEU A 71 -5.20 -19.01 -0.06
CA LEU A 71 -4.30 -18.15 0.71
C LEU A 71 -5.04 -17.38 1.81
N VAL A 72 -6.23 -16.85 1.53
CA VAL A 72 -7.08 -16.17 2.51
C VAL A 72 -7.44 -17.10 3.66
N LYS A 73 -7.93 -18.32 3.34
CA LYS A 73 -8.27 -19.32 4.35
C LYS A 73 -7.06 -19.65 5.23
N LYS A 74 -5.91 -19.95 4.61
CA LYS A 74 -4.67 -20.26 5.33
C LYS A 74 -4.17 -19.09 6.18
N ALA A 75 -4.33 -17.85 5.71
CA ALA A 75 -3.95 -16.67 6.47
C ALA A 75 -4.80 -16.53 7.75
N PHE A 76 -6.11 -16.74 7.69
CA PHE A 76 -6.96 -16.76 8.89
C PHE A 76 -6.54 -17.86 9.88
N GLU A 77 -6.30 -19.08 9.39
CA GLU A 77 -5.84 -20.22 10.20
C GLU A 77 -4.51 -19.92 10.92
N LEU A 78 -3.60 -19.19 10.27
CA LEU A 78 -2.28 -18.85 10.81
C LEU A 78 -2.28 -17.60 11.71
N PHE A 79 -3.10 -16.59 11.42
CA PHE A 79 -3.07 -15.31 12.12
C PHE A 79 -3.95 -15.26 13.36
N ARG A 80 -5.14 -15.90 13.36
CA ARG A 80 -6.03 -15.90 14.52
C ARG A 80 -5.42 -16.48 15.81
N PRO A 81 -4.54 -17.50 15.75
CA PRO A 81 -3.87 -18.01 16.95
C PRO A 81 -2.77 -17.08 17.50
N ILE A 82 -2.39 -16.02 16.79
CA ILE A 82 -1.32 -15.12 17.22
C ILE A 82 -1.81 -14.30 18.42
N PRO A 83 -1.15 -14.37 19.59
CA PRO A 83 -1.60 -13.67 20.79
C PRO A 83 -1.54 -12.16 20.59
N HIS A 84 -2.51 -11.44 21.15
CA HIS A 84 -2.62 -9.97 21.11
C HIS A 84 -2.77 -9.36 19.71
N LEU A 85 -2.89 -10.19 18.67
CA LEU A 85 -3.12 -9.74 17.31
C LEU A 85 -4.62 -9.66 17.03
N HIS A 86 -5.04 -8.53 16.48
CA HIS A 86 -6.43 -8.29 16.09
C HIS A 86 -6.51 -8.06 14.59
N ILE A 87 -7.24 -8.93 13.89
CA ILE A 87 -7.55 -8.75 12.47
C ILE A 87 -8.74 -7.76 12.38
N LEU A 88 -8.60 -6.73 11.57
CA LEU A 88 -9.68 -5.81 11.27
C LEU A 88 -10.67 -6.47 10.30
N ALA A 89 -11.96 -6.43 10.67
CA ALA A 89 -13.04 -7.13 9.97
C ALA A 89 -12.83 -8.65 9.92
N ASP A 90 -12.46 -9.26 11.07
CA ASP A 90 -12.14 -10.70 11.23
C ASP A 90 -13.32 -11.63 10.91
N GLU A 91 -14.55 -11.14 11.06
CA GLU A 91 -15.78 -11.88 10.81
C GLU A 91 -16.06 -12.14 9.33
N PHE A 92 -15.41 -11.41 8.42
CA PHE A 92 -15.62 -11.52 6.98
C PHE A 92 -14.53 -12.37 6.33
N GLU A 93 -14.74 -13.69 6.22
CA GLU A 93 -13.75 -14.58 5.60
C GLU A 93 -13.79 -14.60 4.07
N ASP A 94 -14.95 -14.33 3.44
CA ASP A 94 -15.05 -14.16 1.99
C ASP A 94 -14.65 -12.74 1.62
N ARG A 95 -13.34 -12.53 1.45
CA ARG A 95 -12.73 -11.23 1.16
C ARG A 95 -11.55 -11.36 0.21
N LEU A 96 -11.12 -10.21 -0.35
CA LEU A 96 -9.83 -10.12 -1.01
C LEU A 96 -8.70 -10.42 -0.01
N GLY A 97 -7.56 -10.91 -0.52
CA GLY A 97 -6.36 -11.24 0.25
C GLY A 97 -5.64 -10.04 0.89
N ILE A 98 -6.37 -9.12 1.50
CA ILE A 98 -5.84 -7.93 2.16
C ILE A 98 -6.17 -8.05 3.65
N PHE A 99 -5.15 -8.30 4.46
CA PHE A 99 -5.25 -8.44 5.90
C PHE A 99 -4.72 -7.17 6.56
N SER A 100 -5.61 -6.49 7.26
CA SER A 100 -5.29 -5.33 8.09
C SER A 100 -5.32 -5.78 9.55
N PHE A 101 -4.25 -5.59 10.30
CA PHE A 101 -4.17 -6.04 11.69
C PHE A 101 -3.32 -5.11 12.55
N TYR A 102 -3.51 -5.18 13.86
CA TYR A 102 -2.65 -4.54 14.85
C TYR A 102 -2.31 -5.52 15.98
N ILE A 103 -1.26 -5.23 16.72
CA ILE A 103 -0.85 -6.00 17.90
C ILE A 103 -0.96 -5.06 19.11
N ASP A 104 -1.59 -5.52 20.19
CA ASP A 104 -1.77 -4.70 21.39
C ASP A 104 -0.45 -4.13 21.89
N HIS A 105 -0.46 -2.86 22.27
CA HIS A 105 0.69 -2.13 22.83
C HIS A 105 1.93 -2.04 21.92
N VAL A 106 1.85 -2.44 20.64
CA VAL A 106 2.94 -2.30 19.67
C VAL A 106 2.55 -1.32 18.57
N HIS A 107 3.38 -0.31 18.36
CA HIS A 107 3.15 0.65 17.27
C HIS A 107 3.24 -0.07 15.92
N TYR A 108 2.23 0.09 15.05
CA TYR A 108 2.16 -0.60 13.75
C TYR A 108 3.42 -0.42 12.88
N ASN A 109 4.01 0.79 12.83
CA ASN A 109 5.26 1.01 12.10
C ASN A 109 6.49 0.31 12.70
N LEU A 110 6.48 -0.03 13.99
CA LEU A 110 7.50 -0.90 14.56
C LEU A 110 7.33 -2.33 14.06
N VAL A 111 6.08 -2.85 14.02
CA VAL A 111 5.79 -4.17 13.45
C VAL A 111 6.22 -4.24 11.99
N VAL A 112 5.89 -3.22 11.18
CA VAL A 112 6.33 -3.12 9.77
C VAL A 112 7.85 -3.16 9.67
N LYS A 113 8.56 -2.41 10.52
CA LYS A 113 10.02 -2.37 10.52
C LYS A 113 10.64 -3.72 10.91
N LEU A 114 10.10 -4.37 11.94
CA LEU A 114 10.57 -5.67 12.43
C LEU A 114 10.35 -6.79 11.41
N LEU A 115 9.19 -6.83 10.74
CA LEU A 115 8.93 -7.80 9.67
C LEU A 115 9.98 -7.69 8.55
N ASN A 116 10.34 -6.46 8.17
CA ASN A 116 11.40 -6.23 7.19
C ASN A 116 12.78 -6.66 7.71
N ASP A 117 13.14 -6.28 8.94
CA ASP A 117 14.50 -6.48 9.44
C ASP A 117 14.80 -7.93 9.82
N LEU A 118 13.80 -8.64 10.36
CA LEU A 118 13.97 -10.03 10.83
C LEU A 118 13.88 -11.03 9.69
N ALA A 119 13.07 -10.74 8.66
CA ALA A 119 12.72 -11.73 7.64
C ALA A 119 12.60 -11.18 6.21
N GLY A 120 12.92 -9.89 5.97
CA GLY A 120 12.80 -9.27 4.65
C GLY A 120 11.35 -9.08 4.18
N ILE A 121 10.38 -9.14 5.09
CA ILE A 121 8.96 -9.08 4.76
C ILE A 121 8.51 -7.64 4.63
N GLN A 122 8.07 -7.27 3.42
CA GLN A 122 7.61 -5.91 3.12
C GLN A 122 6.10 -5.79 3.23
N VAL A 123 5.64 -5.09 4.27
CA VAL A 123 4.24 -4.73 4.50
C VAL A 123 4.09 -3.21 4.59
N ARG A 124 2.84 -2.71 4.61
CA ARG A 124 2.58 -1.27 4.76
C ARG A 124 1.96 -0.94 6.11
N GLY A 125 2.36 0.17 6.71
CA GLY A 125 1.78 0.69 7.93
C GLY A 125 0.96 1.97 7.71
N GLY A 126 -0.05 2.18 8.55
CA GLY A 126 -0.83 3.42 8.63
C GLY A 126 -2.28 3.26 8.20
N CYS A 127 -3.01 4.37 8.17
CA CYS A 127 -4.44 4.41 7.85
C CYS A 127 -4.76 4.34 6.34
N THR A 128 -3.82 3.85 5.51
CA THR A 128 -3.91 3.61 4.05
C THR A 128 -4.92 4.47 3.26
N CYS A 129 -4.79 5.80 3.34
CA CYS A 129 -5.65 6.78 2.66
C CYS A 129 -7.15 6.73 2.99
N ALA A 130 -7.54 5.99 4.02
CA ALA A 130 -8.91 5.79 4.46
C ALA A 130 -9.14 6.43 5.84
N GLY A 131 -8.72 7.69 6.02
CA GLY A 131 -8.72 8.39 7.30
C GLY A 131 -10.07 8.35 8.02
N THR A 132 -11.16 8.62 7.29
CA THR A 132 -12.53 8.56 7.82
C THR A 132 -12.92 7.14 8.26
N TYR A 133 -12.57 6.13 7.47
CA TYR A 133 -12.84 4.73 7.81
C TYR A 133 -12.01 4.25 9.01
N GLY A 134 -10.77 4.73 9.15
CA GLY A 134 -9.94 4.46 10.32
C GLY A 134 -10.54 4.97 11.63
N HIS A 135 -11.29 6.09 11.60
CA HIS A 135 -12.00 6.57 12.79
C HIS A 135 -13.08 5.58 13.23
N TYR A 136 -13.81 4.99 12.28
CA TYR A 136 -14.82 3.98 12.56
C TYR A 136 -14.18 2.68 13.07
N LEU A 137 -13.16 2.17 12.37
CA LEU A 137 -12.52 0.89 12.71
C LEU A 137 -11.80 0.90 14.06
N LEU A 138 -11.23 2.04 14.46
CA LEU A 138 -10.45 2.18 15.69
C LEU A 138 -11.22 2.91 16.78
N ASN A 139 -12.54 3.11 16.61
CA ASN A 139 -13.42 3.81 17.54
C ASN A 139 -12.87 5.17 18.02
N VAL A 140 -12.29 5.94 17.09
CA VAL A 140 -11.70 7.25 17.39
C VAL A 140 -12.81 8.27 17.64
N SER A 141 -12.89 8.79 18.86
CA SER A 141 -13.87 9.81 19.23
C SER A 141 -13.56 11.15 18.55
N TYR A 142 -14.54 12.04 18.51
CA TYR A 142 -14.36 13.40 17.99
C TYR A 142 -13.22 14.16 18.71
N GLU A 143 -13.16 14.07 20.03
CA GLU A 143 -12.11 14.72 20.83
C GLU A 143 -10.73 14.13 20.53
N GLN A 144 -10.64 12.81 20.41
CA GLN A 144 -9.40 12.13 20.01
C GLN A 144 -8.98 12.56 18.61
N SER A 145 -9.91 12.63 17.65
CA SER A 145 -9.66 13.09 16.29
C SER A 145 -9.09 14.51 16.26
N LYS A 146 -9.69 15.43 17.03
CA LYS A 146 -9.21 16.81 17.14
C LYS A 146 -7.80 16.88 17.72
N ARG A 147 -7.53 16.14 18.80
CA ARG A 147 -6.20 16.08 19.42
C ARG A 147 -5.14 15.52 18.46
N ILE A 148 -5.46 14.44 17.75
CA ILE A 148 -4.58 13.82 16.75
C ILE A 148 -4.29 14.80 15.62
N THR A 149 -5.30 15.48 15.10
CA THR A 149 -5.13 16.45 14.00
C THR A 149 -4.34 17.69 14.43
N GLU A 150 -4.55 18.20 15.64
CA GLU A 150 -3.75 19.29 16.21
C GLU A 150 -2.27 18.92 16.33
N LYS A 151 -1.95 17.72 16.83
CA LYS A 151 -0.57 17.20 16.89
C LYS A 151 0.05 17.06 15.50
N ILE A 152 -0.70 16.51 14.54
CA ILE A 152 -0.23 16.36 13.16
C ILE A 152 0.09 17.73 12.55
N ASN A 153 -0.75 18.74 12.78
CA ASN A 153 -0.52 20.10 12.29
C ASN A 153 0.74 20.74 12.90
N GLN A 154 1.13 20.31 14.10
CA GLN A 154 2.38 20.71 14.75
C GLN A 154 3.59 19.85 14.34
N GLY A 155 3.39 18.88 13.43
CA GLY A 155 4.41 17.97 12.93
C GLY A 155 4.69 16.77 13.84
N ASP A 156 3.82 16.47 14.80
CA ASP A 156 3.89 15.29 15.66
C ASP A 156 2.89 14.22 15.21
N PHE A 157 3.39 13.09 14.73
CA PHE A 157 2.60 11.96 14.27
C PHE A 157 2.51 10.82 15.31
N SER A 158 2.97 11.03 16.55
CA SER A 158 3.01 10.02 17.61
C SER A 158 1.67 9.36 17.93
N GLU A 159 0.57 10.08 17.74
CA GLU A 159 -0.78 9.59 18.00
C GLU A 159 -1.53 9.21 16.72
N LYS A 160 -0.85 9.21 15.57
CA LYS A 160 -1.49 8.90 14.30
C LYS A 160 -1.91 7.43 14.29
N PRO A 161 -3.22 7.12 14.26
CA PRO A 161 -3.69 5.76 14.30
C PRO A 161 -3.33 5.02 13.01
N GLY A 162 -3.21 3.70 13.10
CA GLY A 162 -2.89 2.87 11.95
C GLY A 162 -2.81 1.38 12.31
N TRP A 163 -2.70 0.59 11.26
CA TRP A 163 -2.56 -0.86 11.32
C TRP A 163 -1.47 -1.29 10.34
N VAL A 164 -1.09 -2.55 10.41
CA VAL A 164 -0.26 -3.23 9.41
C VAL A 164 -1.18 -3.79 8.34
N ARG A 165 -0.85 -3.56 7.07
CA ARG A 165 -1.54 -4.14 5.91
C ARG A 165 -0.62 -5.14 5.20
N LEU A 166 -1.00 -6.41 5.28
CA LEU A 166 -0.48 -7.50 4.47
C LEU A 166 -1.40 -7.69 3.24
N SER A 167 -0.81 -7.74 2.05
CA SER A 167 -1.53 -8.02 0.80
C SER A 167 -0.98 -9.30 0.19
N LEU A 168 -1.81 -10.32 0.13
CA LEU A 168 -1.52 -11.62 -0.46
C LEU A 168 -1.63 -11.49 -1.98
N HIS A 169 -0.68 -12.09 -2.69
CA HIS A 169 -0.67 -12.17 -4.14
C HIS A 169 -0.85 -13.64 -4.55
N PRO A 170 -1.57 -13.96 -5.65
CA PRO A 170 -1.79 -15.34 -6.10
C PRO A 170 -0.49 -16.13 -6.36
N THR A 171 0.62 -15.46 -6.62
CA THR A 171 1.93 -16.11 -6.81
C THR A 171 2.67 -16.40 -5.50
N MET A 172 2.18 -15.92 -4.35
CA MET A 172 2.78 -16.24 -3.06
C MET A 172 2.61 -17.73 -2.77
N THR A 173 3.69 -18.32 -2.27
CA THR A 173 3.72 -19.70 -1.80
C THR A 173 3.14 -19.80 -0.40
N ASP A 174 2.68 -21.00 -0.05
CA ASP A 174 2.25 -21.33 1.31
C ASP A 174 3.37 -21.11 2.33
N LYS A 175 4.62 -21.38 1.93
CA LYS A 175 5.79 -21.26 2.78
C LYS A 175 6.12 -19.79 3.11
N GLU A 176 5.96 -18.89 2.14
CA GLU A 176 6.10 -17.46 2.39
C GLU A 176 5.04 -16.99 3.38
N LEU A 177 3.78 -17.40 3.23
CA LEU A 177 2.71 -17.04 4.17
C LEU A 177 2.96 -17.60 5.58
N GLU A 178 3.43 -18.84 5.71
CA GLU A 178 3.84 -19.44 6.97
C GLU A 178 5.00 -18.66 7.62
N THR A 179 5.97 -18.22 6.82
CA THR A 179 7.11 -17.42 7.30
C THR A 179 6.64 -16.06 7.81
N ILE A 180 5.69 -15.43 7.11
CA ILE A 180 5.08 -14.17 7.53
C ILE A 180 4.34 -14.34 8.86
N ALA A 181 3.51 -15.38 8.98
CA ALA A 181 2.78 -15.66 10.21
C ALA A 181 3.72 -15.98 11.38
N ALA A 182 4.73 -16.81 11.17
CA ALA A 182 5.71 -17.16 12.20
C ALA A 182 6.51 -15.94 12.69
N THR A 183 6.95 -15.07 11.76
CA THR A 183 7.65 -13.83 12.13
C THR A 183 6.70 -12.86 12.86
N THR A 184 5.45 -12.78 12.45
CA THR A 184 4.43 -11.96 13.13
C THR A 184 4.16 -12.48 14.54
N TYR A 185 4.10 -13.80 14.72
CA TYR A 185 3.96 -14.45 16.03
C TYR A 185 5.16 -14.14 16.93
N GLU A 186 6.38 -14.24 16.41
CA GLU A 186 7.61 -13.90 17.15
C GLU A 186 7.58 -12.44 17.61
N ILE A 187 7.19 -11.51 16.74
CA ILE A 187 7.05 -10.10 17.11
C ILE A 187 5.97 -9.91 18.18
N ALA A 188 4.81 -10.55 18.03
CA ALA A 188 3.69 -10.41 18.96
C ALA A 188 4.01 -10.95 20.37
N THR A 189 4.79 -12.03 20.45
CA THR A 189 5.14 -12.70 21.71
C THR A 189 6.39 -12.12 22.37
N HIS A 190 7.37 -11.69 21.58
CA HIS A 190 8.70 -11.32 22.04
C HIS A 190 9.07 -9.86 21.75
N ILE A 191 8.09 -8.97 21.57
CA ILE A 191 8.33 -7.54 21.25
C ILE A 191 9.35 -6.86 22.18
N GLN A 192 9.35 -7.24 23.46
CA GLN A 192 10.26 -6.69 24.47
C GLN A 192 11.74 -6.95 24.14
N ASN A 193 12.05 -8.03 23.43
CA ASN A 193 13.42 -8.36 23.02
C ASN A 193 13.94 -7.42 21.91
N TYR A 194 13.02 -6.80 21.17
CA TYR A 194 13.36 -6.00 19.99
C TYR A 194 13.18 -4.51 20.19
N GLN A 195 12.11 -4.07 20.86
CA GLN A 195 11.66 -2.67 20.84
C GLN A 195 12.74 -1.68 21.28
N ASP A 196 13.57 -2.05 22.26
CA ASP A 196 14.61 -1.17 22.82
C ASP A 196 15.74 -0.90 21.83
N GLN A 197 15.89 -1.75 20.80
CA GLN A 197 16.87 -1.61 19.74
C GLN A 197 16.45 -0.61 18.66
N TYR A 198 15.21 -0.10 18.73
CA TYR A 198 14.65 0.84 17.76
C TYR A 198 14.41 2.22 18.38
N ILE A 199 14.58 3.25 17.55
CA ILE A 199 14.32 4.64 17.91
C ILE A 199 13.13 5.12 17.08
N TYR A 200 12.08 5.57 17.76
CA TYR A 200 10.93 6.18 17.11
C TYR A 200 11.20 7.64 16.74
N ASN A 201 10.88 8.02 15.50
CA ASN A 201 10.87 9.41 15.05
C ASN A 201 9.43 9.90 14.90
N PRO A 202 8.90 10.69 15.85
CA PRO A 202 7.52 11.18 15.81
C PRO A 202 7.24 12.15 14.65
N ARG A 203 8.26 12.80 14.07
CA ARG A 203 8.07 13.71 12.93
C ARG A 203 7.92 13.01 11.61
N LYS A 204 8.54 11.84 11.46
CA LYS A 204 8.42 11.01 10.25
C LYS A 204 7.43 9.87 10.41
N ASN A 205 7.03 9.58 11.65
CA ASN A 205 6.28 8.40 12.03
C ASN A 205 7.00 7.09 11.68
N GLU A 206 8.33 7.07 11.81
CA GLU A 206 9.16 5.93 11.39
C GLU A 206 9.98 5.38 12.55
N PHE A 207 10.31 4.09 12.49
CA PHE A 207 11.28 3.45 13.38
C PHE A 207 12.59 3.22 12.64
N ARG A 208 13.70 3.53 13.31
CA ARG A 208 15.07 3.27 12.83
C ARG A 208 15.76 2.35 13.82
N HIS A 209 16.44 1.31 13.32
CA HIS A 209 17.25 0.49 14.20
C HIS A 209 18.47 1.29 14.69
N ARG A 210 18.92 1.09 15.93
CA ARG A 210 20.03 1.87 16.51
C ARG A 210 21.33 1.80 15.70
N SER A 211 21.59 0.66 15.05
CA SER A 211 22.77 0.48 14.19
C SER A 211 22.64 1.12 12.80
N GLU A 212 21.45 1.50 12.37
CA GLU A 212 21.26 2.13 11.05
C GLU A 212 21.74 3.59 11.06
N PRO A 213 22.41 4.08 10.01
CA PRO A 213 22.78 5.49 9.93
C PRO A 213 21.53 6.36 9.87
N VAL A 214 21.62 7.57 10.45
CA VAL A 214 20.54 8.57 10.40
C VAL A 214 20.29 9.02 8.96
N ASP A 215 21.38 9.23 8.22
CA ASP A 215 21.35 9.50 6.79
C ASP A 215 21.55 8.19 6.02
N LYS A 216 20.52 7.74 5.31
CA LYS A 216 20.57 6.49 4.52
C LYS A 216 21.27 6.67 3.18
N THR A 217 21.58 7.89 2.74
CA THR A 217 22.27 8.12 1.46
C THR A 217 23.66 7.46 1.44
N VAL A 218 24.30 7.34 2.60
CA VAL A 218 25.58 6.64 2.76
C VAL A 218 25.53 5.17 2.33
N LEU A 219 24.36 4.53 2.37
CA LEU A 219 24.18 3.13 1.99
C LEU A 219 24.12 2.92 0.47
N VAL A 220 23.74 3.96 -0.28
CA VAL A 220 23.53 3.89 -1.74
C VAL A 220 24.54 4.72 -2.52
N LYS A 221 25.35 5.54 -1.84
CA LYS A 221 26.34 6.42 -2.47
C LYS A 221 27.27 5.66 -3.42
N ASP A 222 27.71 4.47 -3.01
CA ASP A 222 28.63 3.65 -3.79
C ASP A 222 27.97 3.04 -5.03
N TRP A 223 26.63 2.93 -5.07
CA TRP A 223 25.91 2.47 -6.26
C TRP A 223 26.01 3.46 -7.43
N PHE A 224 26.34 4.72 -7.13
CA PHE A 224 26.53 5.78 -8.11
C PHE A 224 28.00 6.08 -8.36
N SER A 225 28.92 5.29 -7.79
CA SER A 225 30.34 5.35 -8.12
C SER A 225 30.59 4.39 -9.27
N LEU A 226 30.86 4.95 -10.47
CA LEU A 226 31.21 4.21 -11.68
C LEU A 226 32.67 3.74 -11.66
#